data_AF-A0A1W6BBD1-F1
#
_entry.id   AF-A0A1W6BBD1-F1
#
_cell.length_a   1.000
_cell.length_b   1.000
_cell.length_c   1.000
_cell.angle_alpha   90.00
_cell.angle_beta   90.00
_cell.angle_gamma   90.00
#
_symmetry.space_group_name_H-M   'P 1'
#
loop_
_entity.id
_entity.type
_entity.pdbx_description
1 polymer ?
#
loop_
_entity_poly.entity_id
_entity_poly.type
_entity_poly.pdbx_seq_one_letter_code
_entity_poly.pdbx_strand_id
1 'polypeptide(L)'
;MLIHLTPSFFLNYSNISVDLIDIEIPQLGLHLQAERDITVRFPSPNKRLHYVCRKKGRKAIHGILLNTDNYVTDITVITRWFVQGDVSLHRVHMHIVGADDAATDVIHLWSGVRNTPFRDKAPDLTKNWIPASCQPRLTVNAGDRPSVREPAIWRRADPAGIIRQQTEFYTAATVEPERLLSPSRSNNRLPALEDAFDCKVRDYADTLRVLYAYPGVTVCPVTEHEELIESDLKETGEFDAFTSTIQPVLQEVRAVCPVCPVFFTNTTNLMNNIRRFSTHFRALTDPEKQFVEYQINQPLFQVSDH
;
A
#
# COMPACT_ATOMS: atom_id res chain seq x y z
N MET A 1 -10.59 -14.23 -8.83
CA MET A 1 -11.09 -12.87 -8.54
C MET A 1 -10.43 -11.90 -9.52
N LEU A 2 -11.14 -10.88 -10.00
CA LEU A 2 -10.55 -9.85 -10.87
C LEU A 2 -10.00 -8.70 -10.04
N ILE A 3 -8.81 -8.21 -10.37
CA ILE A 3 -8.22 -7.05 -9.67
C ILE A 3 -7.72 -6.06 -10.72
N HIS A 4 -8.30 -4.87 -10.72
CA HIS A 4 -7.87 -3.77 -11.57
C HIS A 4 -6.96 -2.82 -10.79
N LEU A 5 -5.75 -2.60 -11.30
CA LEU A 5 -4.74 -1.76 -10.66
C LEU A 5 -4.27 -0.67 -11.62
N THR A 6 -4.03 0.52 -11.08
CA THR A 6 -3.54 1.71 -11.80
C THR A 6 -2.26 2.28 -11.17
N PRO A 7 -1.17 1.49 -11.06
CA PRO A 7 0.13 2.03 -10.65
C PRO A 7 0.48 3.23 -11.52
N SER A 8 0.82 4.34 -10.89
CA SER A 8 0.98 5.59 -11.60
C SER A 8 1.97 6.53 -10.96
N PHE A 9 2.49 7.43 -11.79
CA PHE A 9 3.37 8.51 -11.39
C PHE A 9 2.75 9.85 -11.81
N PHE A 10 2.76 10.83 -10.92
CA PHE A 10 2.37 12.21 -11.24
C PHE A 10 3.61 13.09 -11.40
N LEU A 11 3.91 13.45 -12.65
CA LEU A 11 5.05 14.25 -13.03
C LEU A 11 4.64 15.72 -13.18
N ASN A 12 4.87 16.51 -12.14
CA ASN A 12 4.52 17.93 -12.12
C ASN A 12 5.57 18.82 -12.81
N TYR A 13 6.78 18.29 -13.04
CA TYR A 13 7.95 19.03 -13.47
C TYR A 13 8.41 18.56 -14.85
N SER A 14 8.58 19.50 -15.79
CA SER A 14 9.00 19.17 -17.17
C SER A 14 10.49 18.87 -17.31
N ASN A 15 11.31 19.26 -16.34
CA ASN A 15 12.76 19.06 -16.33
C ASN A 15 13.19 17.75 -15.64
N ILE A 16 12.23 16.93 -15.20
CA ILE A 16 12.49 15.65 -14.54
C ILE A 16 12.11 14.51 -15.49
N SER A 17 13.05 13.60 -15.72
CA SER A 17 12.80 12.37 -16.48
C SER A 17 12.29 11.27 -15.57
N VAL A 18 11.31 10.50 -16.06
CA VAL A 18 10.69 9.38 -15.34
C VAL A 18 10.44 8.24 -16.32
N ASP A 19 11.05 7.09 -16.04
CA ASP A 19 10.87 5.85 -16.79
C ASP A 19 10.42 4.73 -15.86
N LEU A 20 9.54 3.85 -16.33
CA LEU A 20 9.11 2.68 -15.57
C LEU A 20 10.20 1.60 -15.64
N ILE A 21 10.47 0.93 -14.52
CA ILE A 21 11.39 -0.22 -14.46
C ILE A 21 10.56 -1.52 -14.45
N ASP A 22 9.72 -1.70 -13.42
CA ASP A 22 8.87 -2.88 -13.27
C ASP A 22 7.76 -2.68 -12.23
N ILE A 23 6.86 -3.67 -12.19
CA ILE A 23 5.88 -3.88 -11.12
C ILE A 23 6.05 -5.29 -10.55
N GLU A 24 6.02 -5.42 -9.23
CA GLU A 24 5.96 -6.67 -8.51
C GLU A 24 4.74 -6.72 -7.58
N ILE A 25 4.04 -7.85 -7.57
CA ILE A 25 2.96 -8.16 -6.61
C ILE A 25 3.28 -9.52 -5.97
N PRO A 26 3.99 -9.54 -4.83
CA PRO A 26 4.54 -10.77 -4.27
C PRO A 26 3.48 -11.83 -3.95
N GLN A 27 2.32 -11.42 -3.42
CA GLN A 27 1.19 -12.30 -3.06
C GLN A 27 0.59 -13.01 -4.28
N LEU A 28 0.85 -12.52 -5.49
CA LEU A 28 0.31 -13.05 -6.74
C LEU A 28 1.38 -13.74 -7.60
N GLY A 29 2.62 -13.83 -7.11
CA GLY A 29 3.74 -14.36 -7.89
C GLY A 29 4.06 -13.56 -9.15
N LEU A 30 3.64 -12.30 -9.19
CA LEU A 30 3.64 -11.50 -10.40
C LEU A 30 4.84 -10.54 -10.41
N HIS A 31 5.63 -10.59 -11.48
CA HIS A 31 6.69 -9.62 -11.77
C HIS A 31 6.62 -9.25 -13.25
N LEU A 32 6.30 -7.99 -13.53
CA LEU A 32 6.07 -7.46 -14.86
C LEU A 32 7.16 -6.45 -15.22
N GLN A 33 7.84 -6.67 -16.34
CA GLN A 33 8.96 -5.81 -16.76
C GLN A 33 8.50 -4.73 -17.73
N ALA A 34 9.02 -3.51 -17.55
CA ALA A 34 8.81 -2.43 -18.51
C ALA A 34 9.32 -2.82 -19.90
N GLU A 35 8.62 -2.35 -20.93
CA GLU A 35 8.91 -2.62 -22.33
C GLU A 35 8.88 -4.09 -22.76
N ARG A 36 8.48 -5.00 -21.87
CA ARG A 36 8.16 -6.40 -22.19
C ARG A 36 6.68 -6.67 -21.97
N ASP A 37 6.24 -6.52 -20.72
CA ASP A 37 4.89 -6.89 -20.28
C ASP A 37 4.00 -5.65 -20.12
N ILE A 38 4.61 -4.55 -19.66
CA ILE A 38 3.95 -3.30 -19.30
C ILE A 38 4.66 -2.09 -19.91
N THR A 39 3.96 -0.98 -20.04
CA THR A 39 4.49 0.29 -20.55
C THR A 39 3.71 1.46 -19.95
N VAL A 40 4.22 2.68 -20.12
CA VAL A 40 3.58 3.89 -19.61
C VAL A 40 2.72 4.53 -20.71
N ARG A 41 1.47 4.88 -20.36
CA ARG A 41 0.54 5.57 -21.26
C ARG A 41 -0.20 6.68 -20.54
N PHE A 42 -0.86 7.52 -21.34
CA PHE A 42 -1.57 8.73 -20.90
C PHE A 42 -3.04 8.69 -21.33
N PRO A 43 -3.86 7.77 -20.77
CA PRO A 43 -5.27 7.63 -21.11
C PRO A 43 -6.11 8.85 -20.71
N SER A 44 -5.70 9.60 -19.67
CA SER A 44 -6.33 10.86 -19.26
C SER A 44 -5.94 12.05 -20.15
N PRO A 45 -6.77 13.12 -20.18
CA PRO A 45 -6.37 14.41 -20.77
C PRO A 45 -5.12 15.00 -20.11
N ASN A 46 -5.00 14.85 -18.78
CA ASN A 46 -3.83 15.30 -18.04
C ASN A 46 -2.61 14.42 -18.35
N LYS A 47 -1.67 14.94 -19.14
CA LYS A 47 -0.44 14.25 -19.56
C LYS A 47 0.65 14.19 -18.49
N ARG A 48 0.43 14.81 -17.32
CA ARG A 48 1.27 14.65 -16.14
C ARG A 48 1.06 13.32 -15.42
N LEU A 49 0.02 12.55 -15.79
CA LEU A 49 -0.29 11.27 -15.19
C LEU A 49 0.21 10.13 -16.06
N HIS A 50 1.28 9.51 -15.59
CA HIS A 50 1.93 8.36 -16.20
C HIS A 50 1.27 7.12 -15.62
N TYR A 51 0.36 6.49 -16.37
CA TYR A 51 -0.27 5.25 -15.95
C TYR A 51 0.49 4.06 -16.52
N VAL A 52 0.75 3.07 -15.66
CA VAL A 52 1.23 1.79 -16.13
C VAL A 52 0.07 1.01 -16.72
N CYS A 53 0.26 0.44 -17.90
CA CYS A 53 -0.69 -0.46 -18.53
C CYS A 53 0.02 -1.61 -19.24
N ARG A 54 -0.74 -2.62 -19.66
CA ARG A 54 -0.21 -3.74 -20.45
C ARG A 54 0.42 -3.22 -21.75
N LYS A 55 1.57 -3.77 -22.14
CA LYS A 55 2.21 -3.49 -23.44
C LYS A 55 1.51 -4.30 -24.52
N LYS A 56 0.33 -3.86 -24.93
CA LYS A 56 -0.43 -4.46 -26.04
C LYS A 56 -1.10 -3.38 -26.89
N GLY A 57 -0.85 -3.41 -28.19
CA GLY A 57 -1.37 -2.42 -29.13
C GLY A 57 -0.90 -0.99 -28.85
N ARG A 58 -1.66 -0.01 -29.39
CA ARG A 58 -1.35 1.43 -29.28
C ARG A 58 -2.37 2.21 -28.46
N LYS A 59 -3.48 1.59 -28.05
CA LYS A 59 -4.54 2.25 -27.29
C LYS A 59 -4.03 2.55 -25.88
N ALA A 60 -4.16 3.79 -25.43
CA ALA A 60 -3.89 4.15 -24.04
C ALA A 60 -5.02 3.63 -23.14
N ILE A 61 -4.66 2.69 -22.27
CA ILE A 61 -5.52 2.01 -21.29
C ILE A 61 -5.15 2.49 -19.88
N HIS A 62 -6.15 2.58 -19.01
CA HIS A 62 -6.00 2.81 -17.58
C HIS A 62 -5.64 1.50 -16.90
N GLY A 63 -4.40 1.37 -16.43
CA GLY A 63 -4.04 0.27 -15.55
C GLY A 63 -3.80 -1.08 -16.22
N ILE A 64 -3.74 -2.09 -15.37
CA ILE A 64 -3.63 -3.50 -15.67
C ILE A 64 -4.78 -4.26 -14.99
N LEU A 65 -5.17 -5.38 -15.58
CA LEU A 65 -6.17 -6.28 -15.01
C LEU A 65 -5.48 -7.59 -14.63
N LEU A 66 -5.79 -8.10 -13.45
CA LEU A 66 -5.29 -9.36 -12.93
C LEU A 66 -6.45 -10.34 -12.77
N ASN A 67 -6.20 -11.60 -13.09
CA ASN A 67 -7.13 -12.69 -12.89
C ASN A 67 -6.51 -13.69 -11.93
N THR A 68 -6.99 -13.71 -10.68
CA THR A 68 -6.43 -14.57 -9.63
C THR A 68 -7.17 -15.90 -9.56
N ASP A 69 -6.42 -16.97 -9.29
CA ASP A 69 -6.96 -18.32 -9.08
C ASP A 69 -7.78 -18.47 -7.78
N ASN A 70 -7.50 -17.63 -6.77
CA ASN A 70 -8.20 -17.60 -5.49
C ASN A 70 -8.57 -16.16 -5.08
N TYR A 71 -9.45 -16.04 -4.08
CA TYR A 71 -9.75 -14.75 -3.44
C TYR A 71 -8.54 -14.23 -2.65
N VAL A 72 -8.34 -12.91 -2.63
CA VAL A 72 -7.25 -12.28 -1.87
C VAL A 72 -7.75 -11.02 -1.17
N THR A 73 -7.37 -10.86 0.10
CA THR A 73 -7.74 -9.72 0.95
C THR A 73 -6.64 -8.68 1.04
N ASP A 74 -5.38 -9.08 0.93
CA ASP A 74 -4.24 -8.19 1.18
C ASP A 74 -3.19 -8.39 0.09
N ILE A 75 -2.86 -7.32 -0.63
CA ILE A 75 -1.81 -7.33 -1.64
C ILE A 75 -0.87 -6.14 -1.45
N THR A 76 0.37 -6.32 -1.88
CA THR A 76 1.35 -5.25 -1.95
C THR A 76 1.72 -5.02 -3.41
N VAL A 77 1.49 -3.83 -3.92
CA VAL A 77 1.91 -3.43 -5.27
C VAL A 77 3.20 -2.63 -5.15
N ILE A 78 4.28 -3.15 -5.71
CA ILE A 78 5.60 -2.53 -5.68
C ILE A 78 5.92 -2.07 -7.09
N THR A 79 6.07 -0.76 -7.29
CA THR A 79 6.43 -0.17 -8.59
C THR A 79 7.75 0.55 -8.48
N ARG A 80 8.67 0.27 -9.41
CA ARG A 80 9.97 0.95 -9.47
C ARG A 80 10.01 1.87 -10.68
N TRP A 81 10.45 3.10 -10.43
CA TRP A 81 10.62 4.13 -11.43
C TRP A 81 12.07 4.58 -11.44
N PHE A 82 12.64 4.80 -12.62
CA PHE A 82 13.90 5.50 -12.80
C PHE A 82 13.58 6.99 -12.90
N VAL A 83 13.96 7.77 -11.88
CA VAL A 83 13.64 9.19 -11.75
C VAL A 83 14.94 9.97 -11.64
N GLN A 84 15.22 10.79 -12.65
CA GLN A 84 16.38 11.69 -12.65
C GLN A 84 17.70 11.00 -12.22
N GLY A 85 18.02 9.88 -12.87
CA GLY A 85 19.30 9.19 -12.68
C GLY A 85 19.36 8.16 -11.54
N ASP A 86 18.30 8.00 -10.75
CA ASP A 86 18.27 7.04 -9.64
C ASP A 86 16.86 6.43 -9.47
N VAL A 87 16.75 5.36 -8.68
CA VAL A 87 15.52 4.58 -8.52
C VAL A 87 14.63 5.18 -7.44
N SER A 88 13.35 5.39 -7.77
CA SER A 88 12.28 5.66 -6.81
C SER A 88 11.33 4.48 -6.70
N LEU A 89 11.05 4.07 -5.46
CA LEU A 89 10.22 2.92 -5.10
C LEU A 89 8.86 3.40 -4.59
N HIS A 90 7.77 2.92 -5.19
CA HIS A 90 6.41 3.11 -4.69
C HIS A 90 5.85 1.77 -4.23
N ARG A 91 5.54 1.65 -2.95
CA ARG A 91 4.92 0.46 -2.36
C ARG A 91 3.54 0.82 -1.85
N VAL A 92 2.54 0.11 -2.33
CA VAL A 92 1.15 0.32 -1.96
C VAL A 92 0.62 -0.95 -1.32
N HIS A 93 0.29 -0.88 -0.04
CA HIS A 93 -0.42 -1.92 0.69
C HIS A 93 -1.92 -1.68 0.53
N MET A 94 -2.59 -2.66 -0.07
CA MET A 94 -4.03 -2.61 -0.36
C MET A 94 -4.74 -3.67 0.46
N HIS A 95 -5.63 -3.24 1.35
CA HIS A 95 -6.56 -4.11 2.05
C HIS A 95 -7.91 -4.08 1.33
N ILE A 96 -8.31 -5.21 0.76
CA ILE A 96 -9.49 -5.37 -0.10
C ILE A 96 -10.67 -5.82 0.76
N VAL A 97 -11.75 -5.02 0.76
CA VAL A 97 -12.96 -5.27 1.55
C VAL A 97 -14.21 -5.29 0.68
N GLY A 98 -15.17 -6.12 1.07
CA GLY A 98 -16.44 -6.31 0.36
C GLY A 98 -16.67 -7.78 0.03
N ALA A 99 -17.65 -8.04 -0.82
CA ALA A 99 -18.14 -9.39 -1.11
C ALA A 99 -18.30 -9.68 -2.61
N ASP A 100 -17.82 -8.79 -3.49
CA ASP A 100 -17.90 -8.97 -4.94
C ASP A 100 -16.64 -9.65 -5.50
N ASP A 101 -16.75 -10.28 -6.66
CA ASP A 101 -15.68 -11.05 -7.30
C ASP A 101 -14.63 -10.22 -8.05
N ALA A 102 -14.71 -8.89 -7.96
CA ALA A 102 -13.74 -7.98 -8.54
C ALA A 102 -13.34 -6.88 -7.55
N ALA A 103 -12.11 -6.36 -7.65
CA ALA A 103 -11.63 -5.21 -6.91
C ALA A 103 -10.95 -4.22 -7.84
N THR A 104 -10.90 -2.95 -7.42
CA THR A 104 -10.21 -1.90 -8.19
C THR A 104 -9.56 -0.89 -7.26
N ASP A 105 -8.33 -0.48 -7.57
CA ASP A 105 -7.68 0.64 -6.89
C ASP A 105 -8.20 2.01 -7.33
N VAL A 106 -9.06 2.04 -8.34
CA VAL A 106 -9.60 3.28 -8.89
C VAL A 106 -10.76 3.79 -8.04
N ILE A 107 -10.47 4.77 -7.18
CA ILE A 107 -11.40 5.25 -6.15
C ILE A 107 -12.73 5.72 -6.73
N HIS A 108 -12.71 6.42 -7.86
CA HIS A 108 -13.94 6.93 -8.46
C HIS A 108 -14.89 5.84 -8.99
N LEU A 109 -14.37 4.61 -9.19
CA LEU A 109 -15.19 3.47 -9.59
C LEU A 109 -15.90 2.83 -8.40
N TRP A 110 -15.63 3.22 -7.15
CA TRP A 110 -16.36 2.69 -6.01
C TRP A 110 -17.75 3.31 -5.87
N SER A 111 -17.90 4.57 -6.29
CA SER A 111 -19.16 5.30 -6.16
C SER A 111 -20.28 4.71 -7.03
N GLY A 112 -21.52 4.80 -6.55
CA GLY A 112 -22.69 4.41 -7.34
C GLY A 112 -22.88 5.29 -8.58
N VAL A 113 -23.38 4.69 -9.67
CA VAL A 113 -23.61 5.41 -10.93
C VAL A 113 -25.12 5.53 -11.18
N ARG A 114 -25.59 6.77 -11.37
CA ARG A 114 -27.01 7.05 -11.62
C ARG A 114 -27.51 6.30 -12.87
N ASN A 115 -28.72 5.76 -12.80
CA ASN A 115 -29.37 4.97 -13.87
C ASN A 115 -28.62 3.69 -14.25
N THR A 116 -27.88 3.11 -13.31
CA THR A 116 -27.24 1.79 -13.45
C THR A 116 -27.54 0.96 -12.19
N PRO A 117 -27.35 -0.37 -12.22
CA PRO A 117 -27.46 -1.19 -11.01
C PRO A 117 -26.33 -0.95 -10.00
N PHE A 118 -25.25 -0.26 -10.40
CA PHE A 118 -24.05 -0.06 -9.62
C PHE A 118 -24.29 0.87 -8.43
N ARG A 119 -24.20 0.30 -7.22
CA ARG A 119 -24.34 1.03 -5.95
C ARG A 119 -23.00 1.53 -5.44
N ASP A 120 -23.05 2.31 -4.37
CA ASP A 120 -21.84 2.76 -3.70
C ASP A 120 -21.19 1.60 -2.96
N LYS A 121 -19.91 1.37 -3.25
CA LYS A 121 -19.06 0.32 -2.68
C LYS A 121 -17.91 0.91 -1.85
N ALA A 122 -17.84 2.24 -1.73
CA ALA A 122 -16.77 2.91 -0.99
C ALA A 122 -16.73 2.44 0.47
N PRO A 123 -15.58 1.99 1.00
CA PRO A 123 -15.46 1.65 2.42
C PRO A 123 -15.71 2.88 3.31
N ASP A 124 -16.22 2.68 4.53
CA ASP A 124 -16.63 3.78 5.41
C ASP A 124 -15.53 4.81 5.68
N LEU A 125 -14.29 4.36 5.86
CA LEU A 125 -13.10 5.20 6.08
C LEU A 125 -12.77 6.11 4.88
N THR A 126 -13.36 5.86 3.72
CA THR A 126 -13.08 6.55 2.46
C THR A 126 -14.15 7.57 2.06
N LYS A 127 -15.23 7.72 2.85
CA LYS A 127 -16.36 8.61 2.51
C LYS A 127 -15.97 10.07 2.29
N ASN A 128 -14.93 10.55 2.97
CA ASN A 128 -14.42 11.92 2.82
C ASN A 128 -13.30 12.04 1.77
N TRP A 129 -12.98 10.96 1.05
CA TRP A 129 -11.88 10.96 0.08
C TRP A 129 -12.30 11.62 -1.21
N ILE A 130 -11.45 12.50 -1.72
CA ILE A 130 -11.57 13.05 -3.06
C ILE A 130 -10.75 12.14 -3.98
N PRO A 131 -11.36 11.43 -4.96
CA PRO A 131 -10.64 10.46 -5.80
C PRO A 131 -9.38 11.04 -6.47
N ALA A 132 -9.43 12.30 -6.90
CA ALA A 132 -8.31 12.95 -7.58
C ALA A 132 -7.08 13.20 -6.69
N SER A 133 -7.25 13.35 -5.37
CA SER A 133 -6.18 13.56 -4.39
C SER A 133 -5.82 12.31 -3.59
N CYS A 134 -6.75 11.37 -3.44
CA CYS A 134 -6.56 10.17 -2.62
C CYS A 134 -6.08 8.95 -3.40
N GLN A 135 -6.17 8.99 -4.75
CA GLN A 135 -5.78 7.87 -5.58
C GLN A 135 -4.26 7.63 -5.51
N PRO A 136 -3.81 6.43 -5.10
CA PRO A 136 -2.41 6.01 -5.03
C PRO A 136 -1.59 6.41 -6.24
N ARG A 137 -0.46 7.08 -6.00
CA ARG A 137 0.53 7.45 -7.02
C ARG A 137 1.83 7.90 -6.38
N LEU A 138 2.93 7.67 -7.07
CA LEU A 138 4.20 8.31 -6.74
C LEU A 138 4.21 9.76 -7.27
N THR A 139 4.79 10.67 -6.51
CA THR A 139 5.07 12.05 -6.94
C THR A 139 6.57 12.32 -6.86
N VAL A 140 7.03 13.41 -7.49
CA VAL A 140 8.42 13.85 -7.32
C VAL A 140 8.60 14.40 -5.91
N ASN A 141 7.71 15.32 -5.48
CA ASN A 141 7.76 15.96 -4.18
C ASN A 141 6.48 15.69 -3.38
N ALA A 142 6.56 15.69 -2.05
CA ALA A 142 5.42 15.40 -1.17
C ALA A 142 4.28 16.43 -1.35
N GLY A 143 4.62 17.70 -1.57
CA GLY A 143 3.65 18.78 -1.75
C GLY A 143 2.93 18.80 -3.11
N ASP A 144 3.31 17.96 -4.08
CA ASP A 144 2.70 17.97 -5.42
C ASP A 144 1.21 17.60 -5.39
N ARG A 145 0.80 16.76 -4.43
CA ARG A 145 -0.55 16.23 -4.29
C ARG A 145 -0.90 16.02 -2.81
N PRO A 146 -1.37 17.06 -2.10
CA PRO A 146 -1.83 16.89 -0.73
C PRO A 146 -3.03 15.94 -0.71
N SER A 147 -3.07 15.08 0.31
CA SER A 147 -4.11 14.06 0.47
C SER A 147 -4.62 14.05 1.90
N VAL A 148 -5.88 13.68 2.11
CA VAL A 148 -6.37 13.38 3.47
C VAL A 148 -5.80 12.06 4.00
N ARG A 149 -5.13 11.29 3.14
CA ARG A 149 -4.44 10.05 3.49
C ARG A 149 -3.00 10.25 3.96
N GLU A 150 -2.49 11.47 4.07
CA GLU A 150 -1.11 11.72 4.51
C GLU A 150 -0.72 10.93 5.78
N PRO A 151 -1.60 10.77 6.80
CA PRO A 151 -1.28 9.93 7.97
C PRO A 151 -0.98 8.46 7.64
N ALA A 152 -1.43 7.94 6.49
CA ALA A 152 -1.19 6.56 6.03
C ALA A 152 -0.15 6.50 4.89
N ILE A 153 0.69 7.52 4.73
CA ILE A 153 1.74 7.59 3.71
C ILE A 153 3.07 7.96 4.36
N TRP A 154 4.06 7.08 4.20
CA TRP A 154 5.44 7.36 4.59
C TRP A 154 6.30 7.63 3.36
N ARG A 155 7.18 8.63 3.45
CA ARG A 155 8.09 9.01 2.36
C ARG A 155 9.51 9.21 2.84
N ARG A 156 10.45 8.90 1.95
CA ARG A 156 11.86 9.28 2.08
C ARG A 156 12.30 9.98 0.80
N ALA A 157 12.76 11.21 0.96
CA ALA A 157 13.32 12.02 -0.11
C ALA A 157 14.86 12.00 -0.08
N ASP A 158 15.48 12.28 -1.22
CA ASP A 158 16.91 12.57 -1.30
C ASP A 158 17.20 14.06 -0.94
N PRO A 159 18.48 14.48 -0.88
CA PRO A 159 18.82 15.87 -0.58
C PRO A 159 18.30 16.91 -1.59
N ALA A 160 17.90 16.49 -2.80
CA ALA A 160 17.28 17.35 -3.80
C ALA A 160 15.75 17.46 -3.62
N GLY A 161 15.19 16.76 -2.63
CA GLY A 161 13.75 16.73 -2.34
C GLY A 161 12.99 15.64 -3.09
N ILE A 162 13.63 14.89 -3.99
CA ILE A 162 12.96 13.88 -4.82
C ILE A 162 12.65 12.66 -3.96
N ILE A 163 11.37 12.25 -3.95
CA ILE A 163 10.93 11.06 -3.26
C ILE A 163 11.59 9.82 -3.89
N ARG A 164 12.45 9.15 -3.11
CA ARG A 164 13.09 7.88 -3.46
C ARG A 164 12.32 6.68 -2.95
N GLN A 165 11.51 6.87 -1.91
CA GLN A 165 10.63 5.83 -1.41
C GLN A 165 9.32 6.44 -0.94
N GLN A 166 8.20 5.86 -1.39
CA GLN A 166 6.88 6.11 -0.84
C GLN A 166 6.25 4.78 -0.51
N THR A 167 5.86 4.59 0.74
CA THR A 167 5.08 3.43 1.17
C THR A 167 3.77 3.93 1.72
N GLU A 168 2.65 3.36 1.27
CA GLU A 168 1.33 3.81 1.69
C GLU A 168 0.38 2.64 1.90
N PHE A 169 -0.57 2.83 2.79
CA PHE A 169 -1.64 1.88 3.06
C PHE A 169 -2.98 2.48 2.66
N TYR A 170 -3.88 1.64 2.12
CA TYR A 170 -5.27 2.02 1.97
C TYR A 170 -6.22 0.82 1.84
N THR A 171 -7.48 1.07 2.20
CA THR A 171 -8.57 0.12 2.03
C THR A 171 -9.25 0.33 0.67
N ALA A 172 -9.33 -0.73 -0.12
CA ALA A 172 -9.98 -0.74 -1.42
C ALA A 172 -11.26 -1.56 -1.41
N ALA A 173 -12.23 -1.17 -2.23
CA ALA A 173 -13.48 -1.90 -2.37
C ALA A 173 -13.37 -3.07 -3.36
N THR A 174 -14.09 -4.14 -3.06
CA THR A 174 -14.65 -4.98 -4.12
C THR A 174 -15.77 -4.22 -4.85
N VAL A 175 -15.95 -4.51 -6.12
CA VAL A 175 -16.99 -3.95 -6.99
C VAL A 175 -17.57 -5.05 -7.86
N GLU A 176 -18.74 -4.80 -8.42
CA GLU A 176 -19.35 -5.72 -9.39
C GLU A 176 -18.41 -5.94 -10.59
N PRO A 177 -18.12 -7.19 -11.02
CA PRO A 177 -17.22 -7.45 -12.16
C PRO A 177 -17.63 -6.71 -13.44
N GLU A 178 -18.94 -6.57 -13.67
CA GLU A 178 -19.50 -5.85 -14.81
C GLU A 178 -19.09 -4.39 -14.83
N ARG A 179 -18.74 -3.78 -13.70
CA ARG A 179 -18.24 -2.42 -13.63
C ARG A 179 -16.88 -2.26 -14.31
N LEU A 180 -16.07 -3.31 -14.29
CA LEU A 180 -14.75 -3.34 -14.93
C LEU A 180 -14.85 -3.82 -16.39
N LEU A 181 -15.76 -4.76 -16.65
CA LEU A 181 -15.83 -5.45 -17.94
C LEU A 181 -16.83 -4.84 -18.93
N SER A 182 -17.90 -4.20 -18.46
CA SER A 182 -18.95 -3.66 -19.33
C SER A 182 -18.56 -2.28 -19.84
N PRO A 183 -18.37 -2.08 -21.15
CA PRO A 183 -18.02 -0.78 -21.69
C PRO A 183 -19.13 0.25 -21.43
N SER A 184 -18.74 1.40 -20.92
CA SER A 184 -19.54 2.58 -20.65
C SER A 184 -18.70 3.81 -20.99
N ARG A 185 -19.34 4.98 -21.05
CA ARG A 185 -18.64 6.24 -21.35
C ARG A 185 -17.53 6.55 -20.33
N SER A 186 -17.67 6.10 -19.08
CA SER A 186 -16.71 6.34 -17.99
C SER A 186 -15.59 5.31 -17.89
N ASN A 187 -15.72 4.12 -18.49
CA ASN A 187 -14.74 3.04 -18.37
C ASN A 187 -14.24 2.49 -19.72
N ASN A 188 -14.47 3.19 -20.84
CA ASN A 188 -14.06 2.80 -22.20
C ASN A 188 -12.54 2.63 -22.44
N ARG A 189 -11.75 2.96 -21.43
CA ARG A 189 -10.29 2.83 -21.38
C ARG A 189 -9.80 1.88 -20.29
N LEU A 190 -10.66 1.04 -19.70
CA LEU A 190 -10.21 -0.06 -18.85
C LEU A 190 -9.63 -1.21 -19.69
N PRO A 191 -8.80 -2.10 -19.11
CA PRO A 191 -8.29 -3.28 -19.79
C PRO A 191 -9.42 -4.28 -20.07
N ALA A 192 -9.33 -5.00 -21.18
CA ALA A 192 -10.27 -6.09 -21.48
C ALA A 192 -9.93 -7.35 -20.68
N LEU A 193 -10.89 -8.28 -20.55
CA LEU A 193 -10.67 -9.54 -19.85
C LEU A 193 -9.57 -10.38 -20.52
N GLU A 194 -9.53 -10.43 -21.85
CA GLU A 194 -8.47 -11.13 -22.58
C GLU A 194 -7.05 -10.52 -22.40
N ASP A 195 -6.98 -9.33 -21.81
CA ASP A 195 -5.72 -8.63 -21.50
C ASP A 195 -5.30 -8.82 -20.04
N ALA A 196 -6.02 -9.64 -19.27
CA ALA A 196 -5.68 -9.92 -17.88
C ALA A 196 -4.36 -10.71 -17.78
N PHE A 197 -3.64 -10.51 -16.68
CA PHE A 197 -2.54 -11.38 -16.28
C PHE A 197 -3.09 -12.45 -15.32
N ASP A 198 -2.94 -13.73 -15.69
CA ASP A 198 -3.29 -14.82 -14.80
C ASP A 198 -2.27 -14.92 -13.66
N CYS A 199 -2.78 -14.98 -12.44
CA CYS A 199 -2.01 -14.87 -11.21
C CYS A 199 -2.33 -16.04 -10.27
N LYS A 200 -1.30 -16.54 -9.58
CA LYS A 200 -1.46 -17.55 -8.54
C LYS A 200 -1.31 -16.90 -7.18
N VAL A 201 -2.35 -16.98 -6.37
CA VAL A 201 -2.31 -16.51 -4.98
C VAL A 201 -1.35 -17.41 -4.20
N ARG A 202 -0.43 -16.79 -3.47
CA ARG A 202 0.54 -17.47 -2.62
C ARG A 202 0.78 -16.67 -1.34
N ASP A 203 1.21 -17.37 -0.30
CA ASP A 203 1.63 -16.71 0.93
C ASP A 203 2.90 -15.90 0.70
N TYR A 204 2.92 -14.71 1.29
CA TYR A 204 4.09 -13.84 1.33
C TYR A 204 4.27 -13.33 2.77
N ALA A 205 5.43 -13.62 3.35
CA ALA A 205 5.69 -13.38 4.78
C ALA A 205 5.56 -11.90 5.17
N ASP A 206 5.90 -10.97 4.27
CA ASP A 206 5.78 -9.53 4.53
C ASP A 206 4.40 -8.97 4.09
N THR A 207 3.39 -9.82 3.91
CA THR A 207 2.02 -9.33 3.68
C THR A 207 1.55 -8.57 4.91
N LEU A 208 1.24 -7.30 4.70
CA LEU A 208 0.68 -6.43 5.71
C LEU A 208 -0.81 -6.73 5.83
N ARG A 209 -1.23 -7.25 6.99
CA ARG A 209 -2.63 -7.59 7.28
C ARG A 209 -3.16 -6.66 8.36
N VAL A 210 -4.39 -6.19 8.20
CA VAL A 210 -5.07 -5.38 9.21
C VAL A 210 -5.45 -6.26 10.40
N LEU A 211 -5.05 -5.86 11.61
CA LEU A 211 -5.43 -6.50 12.86
C LEU A 211 -6.67 -5.83 13.46
N TYR A 212 -6.74 -4.49 13.39
CA TYR A 212 -7.87 -3.71 13.88
C TYR A 212 -8.32 -2.70 12.82
N ALA A 213 -9.60 -2.76 12.44
CA ALA A 213 -10.17 -1.84 11.45
C ALA A 213 -10.39 -0.42 12.01
N TYR A 214 -10.57 -0.30 13.33
CA TYR A 214 -10.70 0.96 14.06
C TYR A 214 -9.52 1.10 15.04
N PRO A 215 -8.90 2.29 15.17
CA PRO A 215 -9.24 3.58 14.56
C PRO A 215 -8.82 3.75 13.09
N GLY A 216 -8.19 2.75 12.49
CA GLY A 216 -7.66 2.80 11.13
C GLY A 216 -6.16 2.53 11.12
N VAL A 217 -5.50 2.78 9.99
CA VAL A 217 -4.07 2.53 9.81
C VAL A 217 -3.36 3.84 9.51
N THR A 218 -2.35 4.14 10.31
CA THR A 218 -1.48 5.31 10.18
C THR A 218 -0.02 4.88 10.22
N VAL A 219 0.87 5.76 9.82
CA VAL A 219 2.32 5.62 9.97
C VAL A 219 2.68 6.01 11.40
N CYS A 220 3.45 5.17 12.10
CA CYS A 220 3.94 5.45 13.44
C CYS A 220 5.45 5.18 13.52
N PRO A 221 6.26 6.11 14.04
CA PRO A 221 7.64 5.84 14.40
C PRO A 221 7.75 4.72 15.43
N VAL A 222 8.73 3.83 15.27
CA VAL A 222 8.96 2.75 16.25
C VAL A 222 9.25 3.30 17.64
N THR A 223 9.91 4.46 17.73
CA THR A 223 10.20 5.15 19.00
C THR A 223 8.95 5.56 19.76
N GLU A 224 7.94 6.06 19.06
CA GLU A 224 6.69 6.49 19.69
C GLU A 224 5.93 5.29 20.25
N HIS A 225 5.90 4.18 19.51
CA HIS A 225 5.29 2.95 20.01
C HIS A 225 6.07 2.35 21.19
N GLU A 226 7.40 2.43 21.17
CA GLU A 226 8.26 2.04 22.30
C GLU A 226 7.93 2.84 23.57
N GLU A 227 7.77 4.16 23.46
CA GLU A 227 7.39 5.06 24.57
C GLU A 227 6.00 4.75 25.14
N LEU A 228 5.03 4.43 24.27
CA LEU A 228 3.69 4.02 24.69
C LEU A 228 3.72 2.73 25.50
N ILE A 229 4.43 1.69 25.01
CA ILE A 229 4.56 0.42 25.74
C ILE A 229 5.31 0.63 27.06
N GLU A 230 6.36 1.46 27.07
CA GLU A 230 7.09 1.80 28.29
C GLU A 230 6.17 2.41 29.35
N SER A 231 5.33 3.37 28.95
CA SER A 231 4.38 4.04 29.84
C SER A 231 3.36 3.05 30.41
N ASP A 232 2.73 2.23 29.55
CA ASP A 232 1.71 1.27 29.96
C ASP A 232 2.26 0.21 30.93
N LEU A 233 3.45 -0.34 30.63
CA LEU A 233 4.10 -1.32 31.49
C LEU A 233 4.58 -0.69 32.81
N LYS A 234 4.97 0.59 32.81
CA LYS A 234 5.30 1.31 34.04
C LYS A 234 4.06 1.53 34.92
N GLU A 235 2.93 1.89 34.34
CA GLU A 235 1.67 2.09 35.08
C GLU A 235 1.11 0.79 35.67
N THR A 236 1.31 -0.33 34.99
CA THR A 236 0.88 -1.67 35.43
C THR A 236 1.87 -2.34 36.39
N GLY A 237 3.03 -1.73 36.64
CA GLY A 237 4.07 -2.27 37.54
C GLY A 237 4.94 -3.36 36.90
N GLU A 238 4.94 -3.48 35.57
CA GLU A 238 5.68 -4.45 34.77
C GLU A 238 6.89 -3.84 34.04
N PHE A 239 7.44 -2.73 34.55
CA PHE A 239 8.55 -2.01 33.90
C PHE A 239 9.79 -2.89 33.65
N ASP A 240 10.09 -3.84 34.54
CA ASP A 240 11.20 -4.77 34.34
C ASP A 240 11.02 -5.65 33.09
N ALA A 241 9.77 -5.98 32.72
CA ALA A 241 9.47 -6.74 31.50
C ALA A 241 9.74 -5.89 30.24
N PHE A 242 9.48 -4.58 30.30
CA PHE A 242 9.84 -3.66 29.22
C PHE A 242 11.34 -3.68 28.95
N THR A 243 12.16 -3.40 29.98
CA THR A 243 13.62 -3.29 29.83
C THR A 243 14.26 -4.62 29.45
N SER A 244 13.79 -5.74 30.00
CA SER A 244 14.39 -7.06 29.76
C SER A 244 13.97 -7.69 28.44
N THR A 245 12.74 -7.47 27.99
CA THR A 245 12.14 -8.25 26.90
C THR A 245 11.77 -7.40 25.68
N ILE A 246 11.05 -6.28 25.88
CA ILE A 246 10.51 -5.48 24.78
C ILE A 246 11.57 -4.57 24.17
N GLN A 247 12.25 -3.80 25.01
CA GLN A 247 13.21 -2.79 24.58
C GLN A 247 14.34 -3.36 23.69
N PRO A 248 14.99 -4.50 24.01
CA PRO A 248 16.03 -5.06 23.15
C PRO A 248 15.53 -5.45 21.76
N VAL A 249 14.29 -5.97 21.68
CA VAL A 249 13.65 -6.34 20.42
C VAL A 249 13.42 -5.12 19.53
N LEU A 250 12.88 -4.04 20.09
CA LEU A 250 12.59 -2.80 19.35
C LEU A 250 13.89 -2.08 18.94
N GLN A 251 14.92 -2.07 19.80
CA GLN A 251 16.22 -1.51 19.48
C GLN A 251 16.90 -2.21 18.28
N GLU A 252 16.83 -3.54 18.21
CA GLU A 252 17.34 -4.28 17.03
C GLU A 252 16.60 -3.92 15.75
N VAL A 253 15.27 -3.85 15.79
CA VAL A 253 14.47 -3.49 14.61
C VAL A 253 14.81 -2.07 14.16
N ARG A 254 14.99 -1.12 15.09
CA ARG A 254 15.41 0.24 14.79
C ARG A 254 16.82 0.29 14.16
N ALA A 255 17.75 -0.51 14.66
CA ALA A 255 19.12 -0.57 14.14
C ALA A 255 19.22 -1.18 12.74
N VAL A 256 18.40 -2.21 12.46
CA VAL A 256 18.44 -2.98 11.20
C VAL A 256 17.49 -2.42 10.13
N CYS A 257 16.54 -1.54 10.51
CA CYS A 257 15.62 -0.89 9.59
C CYS A 257 15.91 0.61 9.36
N PRO A 258 17.13 1.03 8.95
CA PRO A 258 17.39 2.42 8.58
C PRO A 258 16.64 2.85 7.31
N VAL A 259 16.00 1.89 6.62
CA VAL A 259 15.21 2.12 5.41
C VAL A 259 13.75 2.46 5.72
N CYS A 260 13.24 2.17 6.92
CA CYS A 260 11.87 2.54 7.33
C CYS A 260 11.79 2.58 8.87
N PRO A 261 12.06 3.73 9.52
CA PRO A 261 11.99 3.87 10.99
C PRO A 261 10.54 3.87 11.52
N VAL A 262 9.58 3.56 10.65
CA VAL A 262 8.16 3.59 10.92
C VAL A 262 7.53 2.25 10.59
N PHE A 263 6.34 2.02 11.13
CA PHE A 263 5.46 0.93 10.77
C PHE A 263 4.04 1.45 10.55
N PHE A 264 3.19 0.62 9.93
CA PHE A 264 1.76 0.89 9.80
C PHE A 264 1.03 0.33 11.02
N THR A 265 0.39 1.22 11.79
CA THR A 265 -0.35 0.88 13.01
C THR A 265 -1.50 -0.08 12.74
N ASN A 266 -1.92 -0.80 13.78
CA ASN A 266 -3.07 -1.70 13.73
C ASN A 266 -2.96 -2.79 12.66
N THR A 267 -1.73 -3.13 12.26
CA THR A 267 -1.42 -4.14 11.26
C THR A 267 -0.29 -5.06 11.74
N THR A 268 -0.08 -6.16 11.04
CA THR A 268 1.04 -7.09 11.31
C THR A 268 2.42 -6.52 10.98
N ASN A 269 2.52 -5.26 10.52
CA ASN A 269 3.75 -4.73 9.93
C ASN A 269 4.95 -4.73 10.89
N LEU A 270 4.78 -4.25 12.13
CA LEU A 270 5.87 -4.22 13.10
C LEU A 270 6.28 -5.64 13.53
N MET A 271 5.32 -6.53 13.79
CA MET A 271 5.62 -7.92 14.11
C MET A 271 6.32 -8.67 12.97
N ASN A 272 5.95 -8.40 11.71
CA ASN A 272 6.65 -8.96 10.56
C ASN A 272 8.12 -8.52 10.55
N ASN A 273 8.41 -7.24 10.84
CA ASN A 273 9.78 -6.74 10.96
C ASN A 273 10.53 -7.37 12.15
N ILE A 274 9.89 -7.49 13.33
CA ILE A 274 10.46 -8.13 14.51
C ILE A 274 10.87 -9.57 14.21
N ARG A 275 9.95 -10.39 13.67
CA ARG A 275 10.22 -11.80 13.33
C ARG A 275 11.36 -11.95 12.32
N ARG A 276 11.49 -10.97 11.42
CA ARG A 276 12.49 -10.96 10.35
C ARG A 276 13.88 -10.51 10.81
N PHE A 277 13.96 -9.51 11.68
CA PHE A 277 15.23 -8.83 11.98
C PHE A 277 15.70 -8.99 13.42
N SER A 278 14.82 -9.25 14.39
CA SER A 278 15.23 -9.36 15.79
C SER A 278 15.77 -10.75 16.10
N THR A 279 17.03 -10.81 16.52
CA THR A 279 17.65 -12.03 17.04
C THR A 279 17.22 -12.27 18.48
N HIS A 280 17.00 -11.20 19.25
CA HIS A 280 16.49 -11.28 20.62
C HIS A 280 15.13 -11.95 20.65
N PHE A 281 14.17 -11.51 19.81
CA PHE A 281 12.84 -12.11 19.75
C PHE A 281 12.88 -13.61 19.45
N ARG A 282 13.81 -14.06 18.60
CA ARG A 282 13.94 -15.49 18.26
C ARG A 282 14.46 -16.32 19.43
N ALA A 283 15.34 -15.74 20.25
CA ALA A 283 15.95 -16.37 21.42
C ALA A 283 15.00 -16.45 22.62
N LEU A 284 13.94 -15.65 22.66
CA LEU A 284 12.91 -15.69 23.71
C LEU A 284 12.22 -17.06 23.79
N THR A 285 11.80 -17.41 25.01
CA THR A 285 10.90 -18.52 25.28
C THR A 285 9.50 -18.27 24.69
N ASP A 286 8.69 -19.31 24.54
CA ASP A 286 7.35 -19.15 23.96
C ASP A 286 6.44 -18.20 24.77
N PRO A 287 6.43 -18.21 26.12
CA PRO A 287 5.68 -17.23 26.91
C PRO A 287 6.15 -15.78 26.68
N GLU A 288 7.47 -15.56 26.60
CA GLU A 288 8.03 -14.23 26.34
C GLU A 288 7.70 -13.74 24.93
N LYS A 289 7.71 -14.64 23.92
CA LYS A 289 7.26 -14.32 22.56
C LYS A 289 5.79 -13.92 22.54
N GLN A 290 4.94 -14.65 23.24
CA GLN A 290 3.51 -14.32 23.37
C GLN A 290 3.31 -12.97 24.05
N PHE A 291 4.09 -12.67 25.09
CA PHE A 291 4.06 -11.38 25.75
C PHE A 291 4.45 -10.24 24.79
N VAL A 292 5.55 -10.38 24.05
CA VAL A 292 5.96 -9.37 23.05
C VAL A 292 4.88 -9.20 21.98
N GLU A 293 4.36 -10.29 21.43
CA GLU A 293 3.30 -10.23 20.41
C GLU A 293 2.04 -9.56 20.93
N TYR A 294 1.69 -9.77 22.20
CA TYR A 294 0.56 -9.11 22.84
C TYR A 294 0.80 -7.60 22.96
N GLN A 295 1.97 -7.16 23.45
CA GLN A 295 2.28 -5.74 23.63
C GLN A 295 2.35 -5.00 22.30
N ILE A 296 3.03 -5.57 21.29
CA ILE A 296 3.23 -4.93 19.99
C ILE A 296 1.95 -4.82 19.19
N ASN A 297 1.05 -5.80 19.31
CA ASN A 297 -0.20 -5.81 18.55
C ASN A 297 -1.35 -5.11 19.29
N GLN A 298 -1.12 -4.36 20.37
CA GLN A 298 -2.19 -3.57 20.97
C GLN A 298 -2.74 -2.54 19.98
N PRO A 299 -4.06 -2.30 19.94
CA PRO A 299 -4.64 -1.30 19.07
C PRO A 299 -4.17 0.11 19.47
N LEU A 300 -3.66 0.87 18.50
CA LEU A 300 -3.22 2.25 18.70
C LEU A 300 -4.35 3.19 18.28
N PHE A 301 -4.91 3.92 19.24
CA PHE A 301 -6.07 4.82 19.05
C PHE A 301 -5.70 6.21 18.52
N GLN A 302 -4.56 6.74 18.95
CA GLN A 302 -4.00 8.01 18.50
C GLN A 302 -2.48 7.86 18.41
N VAL A 303 -1.93 8.25 17.28
CA VAL A 303 -0.49 8.50 17.11
C VAL A 303 -0.38 10.01 16.94
N SER A 304 0.67 10.60 17.50
CA SER A 304 0.95 12.02 17.39
C SER A 304 0.98 12.43 15.92
N ASP A 305 0.29 13.51 15.56
CA ASP A 305 0.41 14.12 14.23
C ASP A 305 1.84 14.69 14.10
N HIS A 306 2.74 13.97 13.42
CA HIS A 306 4.07 14.48 13.04
C HIS A 306 4.05 15.17 11.68
#